data_AF-A0A1I1CWB9-F1
#
_entry.id   AF-A0A1I1CWB9-F1
#
_cell.length_a   1.000
_cell.length_b   1.000
_cell.length_c   1.000
_cell.angle_alpha   90.00
_cell.angle_beta   90.00
_cell.angle_gamma   90.00
#
_symmetry.space_group_name_H-M   'P 1'
#
loop_
_entity.id
_entity.type
_entity.pdbx_description
1 polymer ?
#
loop_
_entity_poly.entity_id
_entity_poly.type
_entity_poly.pdbx_seq_one_letter_code
_entity_poly.pdbx_strand_id
1 'polypeptide(L)'
;MSENKCWPEKCVWPEPVWNGEGVYANTDPELLNYDELDDDGKELFDIRAYFDEQVELGRLNPDYTLNEDYEDYDESWQPENGADYWDDEFLLEIWEEDMSTCINLLKIPSYDTDSPVSFIRKIINYDFINENILRQAFTRRAFQIEYGLDGCSEQLEFFGDTVLNTVVTREIYKRFTEISTSTVDAPFESKYSEGDLSKMRTHFVSKEYLSERAKELELDRFILYGSDENATDSSREDMMEALIGAVAVDSNWNWRVLEDVVDRLVNIQLNSPDSLLKTSYYEQFNSWHQRHFHKMPEYEIFRRRLQNGEESFSCSVRYFVPENDKDIYTDQRIEALDFPNRTAARERAAMMAVGFIQQNGLWVDLKNANLEPKLEDAINQLQELKQKKYVDEPKYTFEESSEGWECDCTCGGVFGCGRAANKTKAKKKAAFMVLVRLLKSAGLCSEELEHTMWQVYGSKE
;
A
#
# COMPACT_ATOMS: atom_id res chain seq x y z
N MET A 1 -35.26 -24.56 1.82
CA MET A 1 -33.89 -25.10 1.77
C MET A 1 -33.52 -25.16 0.31
N SER A 2 -32.49 -24.44 -0.11
CA SER A 2 -31.81 -24.73 -1.36
C SER A 2 -31.10 -26.08 -1.21
N GLU A 3 -31.07 -26.88 -2.27
CA GLU A 3 -30.17 -28.03 -2.32
C GLU A 3 -28.74 -27.46 -2.44
N ASN A 4 -27.88 -27.70 -1.46
CA ASN A 4 -26.47 -27.30 -1.55
C ASN A 4 -25.85 -28.01 -2.77
N LYS A 5 -25.08 -27.27 -3.57
CA LYS A 5 -24.38 -27.86 -4.71
C LYS A 5 -23.26 -28.76 -4.19
N CYS A 6 -23.13 -29.96 -4.77
CA CYS A 6 -21.96 -30.81 -4.53
C CYS A 6 -20.66 -30.04 -4.81
N TRP A 7 -19.61 -30.31 -4.03
CA TRP A 7 -18.29 -29.72 -4.23
C TRP A 7 -17.80 -29.89 -5.68
N PRO A 8 -17.23 -28.84 -6.32
CA PRO A 8 -16.95 -28.91 -7.74
C PRO A 8 -15.78 -29.86 -8.03
N GLU A 9 -15.97 -30.80 -8.97
CA GLU A 9 -14.99 -31.86 -9.37
C GLU A 9 -13.57 -31.36 -9.72
N LYS A 10 -13.40 -30.05 -9.93
CA LYS A 10 -12.14 -29.39 -10.30
C LYS A 10 -11.58 -28.51 -9.19
N CYS A 11 -12.15 -28.57 -7.99
CA CYS A 11 -11.62 -27.87 -6.84
C CYS A 11 -10.24 -28.41 -6.49
N VAL A 12 -9.28 -27.51 -6.30
CA VAL A 12 -7.92 -27.87 -5.85
C VAL A 12 -7.88 -28.17 -4.35
N TRP A 13 -8.84 -27.66 -3.59
CA TRP A 13 -9.01 -27.97 -2.17
C TRP A 13 -9.92 -29.18 -2.00
N PRO A 14 -9.61 -30.13 -1.09
CA PRO A 14 -10.58 -31.14 -0.67
C PRO A 14 -11.77 -30.48 0.03
N GLU A 15 -12.91 -31.15 -0.01
CA GLU A 15 -14.19 -30.67 0.52
C GLU A 15 -14.03 -30.21 2.00
N PRO A 16 -14.62 -29.07 2.42
CA PRO A 16 -14.47 -28.58 3.78
C PRO A 16 -15.22 -29.49 4.74
N VAL A 17 -14.46 -30.23 5.56
CA VAL A 17 -15.03 -31.03 6.64
C VAL A 17 -15.72 -30.10 7.64
N TRP A 18 -16.98 -30.39 7.93
CA TRP A 18 -17.87 -29.54 8.73
C TRP A 18 -17.50 -29.56 10.22
N ASN A 19 -17.98 -28.54 10.94
CA ASN A 19 -17.71 -28.28 12.36
C ASN A 19 -18.93 -28.53 13.28
N GLY A 20 -19.96 -29.26 12.82
CA GLY A 20 -20.92 -29.92 13.72
C GLY A 20 -22.43 -29.78 13.43
N GLU A 21 -22.90 -28.93 12.50
CA GLU A 21 -24.35 -28.63 12.36
C GLU A 21 -25.15 -29.51 11.35
N GLY A 22 -24.60 -30.65 10.93
CA GLY A 22 -25.39 -31.87 10.61
C GLY A 22 -25.67 -32.24 9.13
N VAL A 23 -25.04 -33.35 8.67
CA VAL A 23 -25.30 -34.14 7.44
C VAL A 23 -24.72 -33.55 6.12
N TYR A 24 -23.62 -34.05 5.53
CA TYR A 24 -22.89 -35.33 5.68
C TYR A 24 -21.37 -35.13 5.91
N ALA A 25 -20.75 -36.04 6.68
CA ALA A 25 -19.32 -36.40 6.80
C ALA A 25 -18.24 -35.27 6.82
N ASN A 26 -17.29 -35.23 7.76
CA ASN A 26 -16.97 -36.18 8.84
C ASN A 26 -17.87 -36.00 10.09
N THR A 27 -17.69 -36.85 11.11
CA THR A 27 -18.63 -37.01 12.24
C THR A 27 -17.92 -37.35 13.58
N ASP A 28 -18.63 -37.38 14.72
CA ASP A 28 -18.09 -37.27 16.11
C ASP A 28 -18.53 -38.43 17.09
N PRO A 29 -17.65 -38.94 18.00
CA PRO A 29 -17.44 -40.42 18.31
C PRO A 29 -18.09 -41.28 19.68
N GLU A 30 -18.43 -39.99 20.22
CA GLU A 30 -19.26 -39.35 21.30
C GLU A 30 -20.79 -39.29 21.00
N LEU A 31 -21.26 -39.20 19.76
CA LEU A 31 -22.71 -39.27 19.43
C LEU A 31 -23.08 -40.13 18.20
N LEU A 32 -22.10 -40.47 17.37
CA LEU A 32 -22.18 -41.52 16.35
C LEU A 32 -22.61 -42.89 16.96
N ASN A 33 -23.91 -43.20 17.02
CA ASN A 33 -24.40 -44.52 17.46
C ASN A 33 -23.72 -45.67 16.67
N TYR A 34 -22.84 -46.43 17.32
CA TYR A 34 -21.86 -47.33 16.69
C TYR A 34 -22.42 -48.34 15.64
N ASP A 35 -23.71 -48.71 15.73
CA ASP A 35 -24.38 -49.57 14.75
C ASP A 35 -24.96 -48.83 13.53
N GLU A 36 -25.19 -47.52 13.59
CA GLU A 36 -25.86 -46.69 12.57
C GLU A 36 -24.89 -45.92 11.64
N LEU A 37 -23.60 -46.27 11.66
CA LEU A 37 -22.52 -45.51 11.02
C LEU A 37 -21.92 -46.20 9.79
N ASP A 38 -21.22 -45.41 8.98
CA ASP A 38 -20.16 -45.88 8.10
C ASP A 38 -18.94 -46.38 8.91
N ASP A 39 -18.06 -47.14 8.24
CA ASP A 39 -16.91 -47.77 8.90
C ASP A 39 -15.87 -46.71 9.33
N ASP A 40 -15.71 -45.62 8.55
CA ASP A 40 -14.82 -44.49 8.87
C ASP A 40 -15.24 -43.77 10.17
N GLY A 41 -16.54 -43.60 10.41
CA GLY A 41 -17.07 -43.03 11.66
C GLY A 41 -16.77 -43.89 12.89
N LYS A 42 -16.72 -45.22 12.75
CA LYS A 42 -16.38 -46.15 13.85
C LYS A 42 -14.92 -46.05 14.22
N GLU A 43 -14.04 -46.06 13.21
CA GLU A 43 -12.58 -46.01 13.42
C GLU A 43 -12.16 -44.71 14.14
N LEU A 44 -12.78 -43.57 13.82
CA LEU A 44 -12.56 -42.30 14.54
C LEU A 44 -12.99 -42.32 16.02
N PHE A 45 -13.84 -43.26 16.43
CA PHE A 45 -14.41 -43.34 17.79
C PHE A 45 -13.65 -44.32 18.68
N ASP A 46 -13.29 -45.49 18.14
CA ASP A 46 -12.32 -46.39 18.79
C ASP A 46 -10.98 -45.67 19.01
N ILE A 47 -10.57 -44.77 18.11
CA ILE A 47 -9.38 -43.92 18.28
C ILE A 47 -9.54 -42.94 19.45
N ARG A 48 -10.65 -42.18 19.55
CA ARG A 48 -10.84 -41.17 20.62
C ARG A 48 -10.77 -41.82 22.01
N ALA A 49 -11.60 -42.85 22.23
CA ALA A 49 -11.68 -43.56 23.51
C ALA A 49 -10.36 -44.25 23.91
N TYR A 50 -9.58 -44.74 22.94
CA TYR A 50 -8.24 -45.29 23.20
C TYR A 50 -7.25 -44.22 23.67
N PHE A 51 -7.32 -43.01 23.11
CA PHE A 51 -6.45 -41.90 23.51
C PHE A 51 -6.81 -41.37 24.91
N ASP A 52 -8.09 -41.28 25.27
CA ASP A 52 -8.54 -41.00 26.65
C ASP A 52 -7.93 -42.01 27.65
N GLU A 53 -8.01 -43.31 27.35
CA GLU A 53 -7.45 -44.38 28.19
C GLU A 53 -5.92 -44.28 28.32
N GLN A 54 -5.19 -43.86 27.27
CA GLN A 54 -3.75 -43.66 27.37
C GLN A 54 -3.37 -42.40 28.19
N VAL A 55 -4.24 -41.39 28.31
CA VAL A 55 -4.04 -40.25 29.22
C VAL A 55 -4.19 -40.70 30.68
N GLU A 56 -5.28 -41.40 31.02
CA GLU A 56 -5.52 -41.86 32.41
C GLU A 56 -4.47 -42.86 32.90
N LEU A 57 -4.00 -43.75 32.02
CA LEU A 57 -2.89 -44.64 32.32
C LEU A 57 -1.55 -43.90 32.53
N GLY A 58 -1.46 -42.61 32.17
CA GLY A 58 -0.29 -41.75 32.33
C GLY A 58 0.68 -41.73 31.14
N ARG A 59 0.36 -42.42 30.02
CA ARG A 59 1.21 -42.51 28.82
C ARG A 59 1.13 -41.27 27.93
N LEU A 60 0.02 -40.54 28.00
CA LEU A 60 -0.21 -39.26 27.32
C LEU A 60 -0.59 -38.17 28.34
N ASN A 61 -0.53 -36.91 27.91
CA ASN A 61 -1.01 -35.74 28.65
C ASN A 61 -2.46 -35.40 28.23
N PRO A 62 -3.25 -34.62 29.01
CA PRO A 62 -4.64 -34.29 28.67
C PRO A 62 -4.88 -33.50 27.37
N ASP A 63 -3.83 -32.95 26.74
CA ASP A 63 -3.86 -32.38 25.38
C ASP A 63 -3.59 -33.43 24.28
N TYR A 64 -3.58 -34.71 24.66
CA TYR A 64 -3.26 -35.90 23.88
C TYR A 64 -1.83 -35.93 23.30
N THR A 65 -0.92 -35.11 23.82
CA THR A 65 0.53 -35.21 23.54
C THR A 65 1.20 -36.31 24.37
N LEU A 66 2.41 -36.71 23.97
CA LEU A 66 3.16 -37.79 24.65
C LEU A 66 3.73 -37.35 26.01
N ASN A 67 3.57 -38.20 27.04
CA ASN A 67 4.17 -37.99 28.35
C ASN A 67 5.52 -38.75 28.44
N GLU A 68 6.64 -38.03 28.33
CA GLU A 68 7.97 -38.64 28.17
C GLU A 68 8.54 -39.30 29.46
N ASP A 69 8.01 -38.98 30.64
CA ASP A 69 8.51 -39.49 31.94
C ASP A 69 7.86 -40.83 32.38
N TYR A 70 7.15 -41.52 31.47
CA TYR A 70 6.38 -42.74 31.80
C TYR A 70 7.19 -44.05 31.71
N GLU A 71 7.37 -44.75 32.84
CA GLU A 71 7.89 -46.13 32.89
C GLU A 71 6.75 -47.16 33.14
N ASP A 72 6.70 -48.21 32.33
CA ASP A 72 5.50 -49.03 32.03
C ASP A 72 5.45 -50.40 32.78
N TYR A 73 4.33 -51.12 32.63
CA TYR A 73 4.01 -52.51 33.04
C TYR A 73 3.53 -52.83 34.48
N ASP A 74 2.31 -53.35 34.57
CA ASP A 74 1.88 -54.38 35.54
C ASP A 74 1.41 -55.63 34.75
N GLU A 75 1.89 -56.82 35.12
CA GLU A 75 1.57 -58.09 34.43
C GLU A 75 0.22 -58.72 34.87
N SER A 76 -0.55 -58.09 35.76
CA SER A 76 -1.62 -58.77 36.52
C SER A 76 -3.07 -58.27 36.35
N TRP A 77 -3.31 -57.18 35.61
CA TRP A 77 -4.64 -56.56 35.48
C TRP A 77 -5.54 -57.20 34.41
N GLN A 78 -6.83 -57.37 34.72
CA GLN A 78 -7.91 -57.72 33.77
C GLN A 78 -9.22 -57.05 34.21
N PRO A 79 -9.93 -56.30 33.32
CA PRO A 79 -11.16 -55.60 33.68
C PRO A 79 -12.42 -56.48 33.59
N GLU A 80 -13.30 -56.35 34.57
CA GLU A 80 -14.72 -56.74 34.50
C GLU A 80 -15.60 -55.46 34.63
N ASN A 81 -16.88 -55.53 34.26
CA ASN A 81 -17.56 -54.43 33.58
C ASN A 81 -18.31 -53.41 34.49
N GLY A 82 -17.83 -52.15 34.54
CA GLY A 82 -18.50 -50.94 35.07
C GLY A 82 -18.39 -50.69 36.59
N ALA A 83 -18.43 -49.45 37.12
CA ALA A 83 -18.43 -48.10 36.53
C ALA A 83 -18.10 -47.03 37.65
N ASP A 84 -18.48 -45.75 37.45
CA ASP A 84 -18.53 -44.64 38.45
C ASP A 84 -17.23 -43.85 38.76
N TYR A 85 -16.61 -43.19 37.76
CA TYR A 85 -15.30 -42.52 37.90
C TYR A 85 -15.29 -40.97 38.09
N TRP A 86 -16.43 -40.27 37.96
CA TRP A 86 -16.46 -38.81 37.70
C TRP A 86 -17.38 -38.00 38.65
N ASP A 87 -16.91 -37.53 39.81
CA ASP A 87 -17.80 -36.87 40.82
C ASP A 87 -17.21 -35.67 41.61
N ASP A 88 -16.09 -35.05 41.18
CA ASP A 88 -15.54 -33.83 41.84
C ASP A 88 -14.98 -32.79 40.84
N GLU A 89 -15.30 -31.50 41.07
CA GLU A 89 -14.92 -30.24 40.38
C GLU A 89 -14.22 -30.29 38.98
N PHE A 90 -14.91 -30.85 37.98
CA PHE A 90 -14.55 -30.76 36.57
C PHE A 90 -14.60 -29.32 36.03
N LEU A 91 -13.50 -28.80 35.46
CA LEU A 91 -13.42 -27.45 34.90
C LEU A 91 -14.00 -27.40 33.47
N LEU A 92 -15.34 -27.41 33.41
CA LEU A 92 -16.16 -27.50 32.19
C LEU A 92 -15.69 -26.56 31.06
N GLU A 93 -15.44 -25.28 31.37
CA GLU A 93 -15.03 -24.25 30.38
C GLU A 93 -13.63 -24.49 29.76
N ILE A 94 -12.79 -25.35 30.36
CA ILE A 94 -11.48 -25.73 29.80
C ILE A 94 -11.61 -26.99 28.93
N TRP A 95 -12.40 -27.98 29.36
CA TRP A 95 -12.63 -29.19 28.55
C TRP A 95 -13.46 -28.89 27.29
N GLU A 96 -14.31 -27.85 27.32
CA GLU A 96 -14.99 -27.32 26.12
C GLU A 96 -14.00 -26.64 25.12
N GLU A 97 -12.85 -26.10 25.57
CA GLU A 97 -11.77 -25.63 24.68
C GLU A 97 -10.88 -26.78 24.17
N ASP A 98 -10.49 -27.73 25.04
CA ASP A 98 -9.64 -28.87 24.66
C ASP A 98 -10.38 -29.87 23.76
N MET A 99 -11.65 -30.18 24.02
CA MET A 99 -12.45 -31.05 23.14
C MET A 99 -12.70 -30.39 21.77
N SER A 100 -12.94 -29.08 21.73
CA SER A 100 -13.00 -28.30 20.48
C SER A 100 -11.67 -28.39 19.70
N THR A 101 -10.54 -28.40 20.42
CA THR A 101 -9.20 -28.63 19.86
C THR A 101 -8.99 -30.06 19.36
N CYS A 102 -9.65 -31.06 19.95
CA CYS A 102 -9.60 -32.44 19.48
C CYS A 102 -10.51 -32.70 18.27
N ILE A 103 -11.64 -32.01 18.18
CA ILE A 103 -12.46 -31.92 16.96
C ILE A 103 -11.70 -31.15 15.85
N ASN A 104 -10.72 -30.31 16.20
CA ASN A 104 -9.74 -29.78 15.25
C ASN A 104 -8.64 -30.80 14.83
N LEU A 105 -8.39 -31.87 15.60
CA LEU A 105 -7.34 -32.86 15.30
C LEU A 105 -7.78 -34.01 14.38
N LEU A 106 -9.08 -34.24 14.19
CA LEU A 106 -9.59 -35.12 13.12
C LEU A 106 -9.47 -34.49 11.71
N LYS A 107 -8.83 -33.31 11.58
CA LYS A 107 -8.80 -32.52 10.35
C LYS A 107 -7.71 -32.95 9.37
N ILE A 108 -8.08 -33.98 8.60
CA ILE A 108 -7.74 -34.16 7.17
C ILE A 108 -6.29 -34.63 6.90
N PRO A 109 -6.09 -35.70 6.10
CA PRO A 109 -4.76 -36.25 5.86
C PRO A 109 -3.87 -35.31 5.04
N SER A 110 -2.87 -34.71 5.68
CA SER A 110 -1.87 -33.83 5.08
C SER A 110 -0.73 -34.55 4.33
N TYR A 111 -0.86 -35.87 4.16
CA TYR A 111 0.17 -36.76 3.58
C TYR A 111 0.45 -36.54 2.08
N ASP A 112 -0.42 -35.84 1.35
CA ASP A 112 -0.11 -35.44 -0.04
C ASP A 112 0.83 -34.22 -0.04
N THR A 113 2.09 -34.48 -0.41
CA THR A 113 3.16 -33.47 -0.46
C THR A 113 2.95 -32.37 -1.49
N ASP A 114 2.01 -32.55 -2.42
CA ASP A 114 1.65 -31.58 -3.48
C ASP A 114 0.31 -30.86 -3.20
N SER A 115 -0.32 -31.10 -2.04
CA SER A 115 -1.57 -30.44 -1.61
C SER A 115 -1.44 -28.91 -1.48
N PRO A 116 -2.53 -28.13 -1.74
CA PRO A 116 -2.54 -26.67 -1.57
C PRO A 116 -2.09 -26.21 -0.19
N VAL A 117 -2.56 -26.91 0.85
CA VAL A 117 -2.20 -26.64 2.24
C VAL A 117 -0.69 -26.71 2.43
N SER A 118 -0.06 -27.81 1.97
CA SER A 118 1.39 -27.98 2.12
C SER A 118 2.17 -26.93 1.31
N PHE A 119 1.68 -26.55 0.12
CA PHE A 119 2.29 -25.52 -0.71
C PHE A 119 2.25 -24.14 -0.03
N ILE A 120 1.10 -23.76 0.53
CA ILE A 120 0.91 -22.47 1.19
C ILE A 120 1.69 -22.43 2.51
N ARG A 121 1.62 -23.48 3.36
CA ARG A 121 2.43 -23.64 4.59
C ARG A 121 3.92 -23.41 4.30
N LYS A 122 4.47 -23.98 3.22
CA LYS A 122 5.88 -23.80 2.78
C LYS A 122 6.22 -22.35 2.39
N ILE A 123 5.28 -21.59 1.82
CA ILE A 123 5.47 -20.18 1.43
C ILE A 123 5.47 -19.27 2.66
N ILE A 124 4.42 -19.34 3.48
CA ILE A 124 4.27 -18.46 4.64
C ILE A 124 5.15 -18.89 5.82
N ASN A 125 5.60 -20.15 5.86
CA ASN A 125 6.37 -20.75 6.96
C ASN A 125 5.59 -20.66 8.29
N TYR A 126 4.32 -21.06 8.22
CA TYR A 126 3.41 -21.12 9.35
C TYR A 126 2.52 -22.34 9.17
N ASP A 127 2.47 -23.19 10.20
CA ASP A 127 1.68 -24.41 10.22
C ASP A 127 0.37 -24.13 10.96
N PHE A 128 -0.71 -23.94 10.19
CA PHE A 128 -2.06 -23.71 10.74
C PHE A 128 -2.49 -24.82 11.70
N ILE A 129 -3.05 -24.42 12.85
CA ILE A 129 -3.73 -25.28 13.82
C ILE A 129 -5.07 -25.76 13.21
N ASN A 130 -5.81 -24.86 12.57
CA ASN A 130 -7.10 -25.15 11.96
C ASN A 130 -7.08 -24.84 10.44
N GLU A 131 -6.84 -25.86 9.63
CA GLU A 131 -6.77 -25.74 8.16
C GLU A 131 -8.03 -25.16 7.50
N ASN A 132 -9.19 -25.22 8.17
CA ASN A 132 -10.41 -24.62 7.63
C ASN A 132 -10.34 -23.08 7.62
N ILE A 133 -9.58 -22.45 8.54
CA ILE A 133 -9.34 -20.99 8.53
C ILE A 133 -8.48 -20.61 7.31
N LEU A 134 -7.47 -21.41 7.00
CA LEU A 134 -6.68 -21.27 5.76
C LEU A 134 -7.58 -21.39 4.53
N ARG A 135 -8.47 -22.38 4.45
CA ARG A 135 -9.41 -22.53 3.32
C ARG A 135 -10.38 -21.36 3.20
N GLN A 136 -10.86 -20.84 4.34
CA GLN A 136 -11.75 -19.68 4.37
C GLN A 136 -11.10 -18.43 3.74
N ALA A 137 -9.80 -18.21 3.93
CA ALA A 137 -9.08 -17.09 3.30
C ALA A 137 -9.10 -17.12 1.76
N PHE A 138 -9.12 -18.31 1.16
CA PHE A 138 -9.21 -18.50 -0.29
C PHE A 138 -10.66 -18.60 -0.79
N THR A 139 -11.65 -18.61 0.10
CA THR A 139 -13.08 -18.82 -0.22
C THR A 139 -13.78 -17.49 -0.43
N ARG A 140 -14.03 -17.10 -1.69
CA ARG A 140 -14.75 -15.86 -1.98
C ARG A 140 -16.25 -16.00 -1.69
N ARG A 141 -16.89 -14.88 -1.37
CA ARG A 141 -18.33 -14.80 -1.06
C ARG A 141 -19.25 -15.40 -2.14
N ALA A 142 -18.95 -15.22 -3.42
CA ALA A 142 -19.78 -15.80 -4.48
C ALA A 142 -19.74 -17.34 -4.45
N PHE A 143 -18.58 -17.92 -4.18
CA PHE A 143 -18.42 -19.37 -3.99
C PHE A 143 -19.11 -19.85 -2.71
N GLN A 144 -18.94 -19.13 -1.59
CA GLN A 144 -19.63 -19.40 -0.33
C GLN A 144 -21.16 -19.46 -0.50
N ILE A 145 -21.75 -18.49 -1.20
CA ILE A 145 -23.19 -18.46 -1.52
C ILE A 145 -23.59 -19.60 -2.49
N GLU A 146 -22.74 -19.93 -3.45
CA GLU A 146 -23.05 -20.91 -4.49
C GLU A 146 -23.04 -22.37 -4.00
N TYR A 147 -22.11 -22.71 -3.10
CA TYR A 147 -21.96 -24.06 -2.55
C TYR A 147 -22.54 -24.21 -1.13
N GLY A 148 -23.05 -23.12 -0.53
CA GLY A 148 -23.78 -23.16 0.74
C GLY A 148 -22.88 -23.32 1.97
N LEU A 149 -21.71 -22.68 1.97
CA LEU A 149 -20.75 -22.70 3.07
C LEU A 149 -21.07 -21.66 4.14
N ASP A 150 -20.61 -21.86 5.37
CA ASP A 150 -20.85 -20.95 6.49
C ASP A 150 -19.92 -19.72 6.52
N GLY A 151 -18.74 -19.80 5.88
CA GLY A 151 -17.69 -18.78 5.95
C GLY A 151 -17.08 -18.39 4.60
N CYS A 152 -16.53 -17.17 4.53
CA CYS A 152 -15.78 -16.65 3.38
C CYS A 152 -14.65 -15.70 3.83
N SER A 153 -13.89 -15.17 2.87
CA SER A 153 -12.71 -14.33 3.09
C SER A 153 -13.01 -12.96 3.74
N GLU A 154 -14.20 -12.37 3.56
CA GLU A 154 -14.49 -10.95 3.89
C GLU A 154 -14.14 -10.55 5.34
N GLN A 155 -14.36 -11.43 6.33
CA GLN A 155 -14.02 -11.13 7.73
C GLN A 155 -12.50 -11.21 7.98
N LEU A 156 -11.82 -12.14 7.31
CA LEU A 156 -10.37 -12.33 7.44
C LEU A 156 -9.61 -11.23 6.70
N GLU A 157 -10.09 -10.82 5.52
CA GLU A 157 -9.65 -9.65 4.75
C GLU A 157 -9.59 -8.39 5.63
N PHE A 158 -10.69 -8.09 6.33
CA PHE A 158 -10.79 -6.94 7.23
C PHE A 158 -9.76 -6.95 8.40
N PHE A 159 -9.49 -8.12 8.99
CA PHE A 159 -8.42 -8.24 9.99
C PHE A 159 -7.02 -8.17 9.34
N GLY A 160 -6.89 -8.73 8.13
CA GLY A 160 -5.70 -8.77 7.31
C GLY A 160 -5.14 -7.40 6.94
N ASP A 161 -5.95 -6.52 6.36
CA ASP A 161 -5.60 -5.11 6.05
C ASP A 161 -5.01 -4.40 7.29
N THR A 162 -5.65 -4.58 8.45
CA THR A 162 -5.22 -3.95 9.71
C THR A 162 -3.84 -4.47 10.16
N VAL A 163 -3.62 -5.79 10.09
CA VAL A 163 -2.32 -6.43 10.41
C VAL A 163 -1.24 -6.01 9.41
N LEU A 164 -1.55 -6.07 8.11
CA LEU A 164 -0.67 -5.70 7.01
C LEU A 164 -0.20 -4.24 7.12
N ASN A 165 -1.13 -3.29 7.27
CA ASN A 165 -0.80 -1.88 7.47
C ASN A 165 0.03 -1.66 8.74
N THR A 166 -0.24 -2.41 9.81
CA THR A 166 0.52 -2.33 11.07
C THR A 166 1.96 -2.80 10.89
N VAL A 167 2.20 -3.97 10.28
CA VAL A 167 3.55 -4.51 10.06
C VAL A 167 4.33 -3.65 9.07
N VAL A 168 3.73 -3.24 7.94
CA VAL A 168 4.40 -2.35 6.96
C VAL A 168 4.76 -1.00 7.61
N THR A 169 3.87 -0.40 8.41
CA THR A 169 4.19 0.82 9.17
C THR A 169 5.34 0.59 10.16
N ARG A 170 5.40 -0.58 10.80
CA ARG A 170 6.43 -0.95 11.77
C ARG A 170 7.81 -1.19 11.12
N GLU A 171 7.89 -1.76 9.91
CA GLU A 171 9.14 -1.85 9.16
C GLU A 171 9.65 -0.47 8.69
N ILE A 172 8.73 0.39 8.23
CA ILE A 172 9.02 1.79 7.89
C ILE A 172 9.59 2.54 9.11
N TYR A 173 8.96 2.36 10.29
CA TYR A 173 9.46 2.90 11.56
C TYR A 173 10.86 2.36 11.91
N LYS A 174 11.05 1.03 11.93
CA LYS A 174 12.32 0.36 12.27
C LYS A 174 13.50 0.83 11.41
N ARG A 175 13.24 1.27 10.17
CA ARG A 175 14.28 1.55 9.17
C ARG A 175 14.59 3.03 8.94
N PHE A 176 13.65 3.94 9.23
CA PHE A 176 13.78 5.36 8.87
C PHE A 176 13.55 6.35 10.01
N THR A 177 13.32 5.86 11.22
CA THR A 177 13.12 6.70 12.41
C THR A 177 14.08 6.31 13.53
N GLU A 178 14.47 7.28 14.34
CA GLU A 178 15.38 7.07 15.47
C GLU A 178 15.01 7.96 16.67
N ILE A 179 15.58 7.64 17.83
CA ILE A 179 15.44 8.45 19.05
C ILE A 179 16.78 9.11 19.33
N SER A 180 16.89 10.37 18.94
CA SER A 180 18.04 11.23 19.12
C SER A 180 18.35 11.46 20.60
N THR A 181 19.54 11.01 21.01
CA THR A 181 20.07 11.25 22.37
C THR A 181 20.57 12.68 22.58
N SER A 182 20.50 13.53 21.54
CA SER A 182 20.98 14.92 21.56
C SER A 182 19.85 15.94 21.62
N THR A 183 18.66 15.61 21.12
CA THR A 183 17.51 16.51 20.99
C THR A 183 16.54 16.31 22.15
N VAL A 184 16.66 17.09 23.23
CA VAL A 184 15.91 16.85 24.49
C VAL A 184 14.41 17.13 24.36
N ASP A 185 14.01 18.22 23.70
CA ASP A 185 12.62 18.68 23.67
C ASP A 185 11.73 17.90 22.66
N ALA A 186 12.35 17.25 21.68
CA ALA A 186 11.69 16.47 20.64
C ALA A 186 12.64 15.36 20.13
N PRO A 187 12.86 14.28 20.90
CA PRO A 187 13.90 13.29 20.60
C PRO A 187 13.55 12.33 19.46
N PHE A 188 12.30 12.24 19.03
CA PHE A 188 11.90 11.37 17.91
C PHE A 188 12.19 12.06 16.57
N GLU A 189 13.10 11.50 15.79
CA GLU A 189 13.54 12.04 14.50
C GLU A 189 13.23 11.03 13.38
N SER A 190 12.84 11.54 12.19
CA SER A 190 12.51 10.74 11.00
C SER A 190 13.26 11.27 9.79
N LYS A 191 13.83 10.37 9.00
CA LYS A 191 14.52 10.70 7.74
C LYS A 191 13.58 11.25 6.66
N TYR A 192 12.29 10.91 6.72
CA TYR A 192 11.29 11.21 5.70
C TYR A 192 10.03 11.83 6.32
N SER A 193 9.27 12.61 5.54
CA SER A 193 8.04 13.27 6.04
C SER A 193 6.88 12.29 6.19
N GLU A 194 5.84 12.65 6.95
CA GLU A 194 4.64 11.81 7.11
C GLU A 194 4.06 11.37 5.75
N GLY A 195 3.92 12.30 4.80
CA GLY A 195 3.42 12.00 3.46
C GLY A 195 4.35 11.07 2.65
N ASP A 196 5.66 11.11 2.89
CA ASP A 196 6.62 10.19 2.27
C ASP A 196 6.50 8.78 2.86
N LEU A 197 6.44 8.67 4.19
CA LEU A 197 6.23 7.40 4.90
C LEU A 197 4.88 6.77 4.53
N SER A 198 3.83 7.61 4.40
CA SER A 198 2.49 7.21 3.95
C SER A 198 2.52 6.67 2.51
N LYS A 199 3.22 7.33 1.59
CA LYS A 199 3.45 6.83 0.22
C LYS A 199 4.21 5.49 0.19
N MET A 200 5.23 5.32 1.04
CA MET A 200 5.92 4.03 1.15
C MET A 200 4.97 2.93 1.60
N ARG A 201 4.15 3.16 2.65
CA ARG A 201 3.17 2.17 3.12
C ARG A 201 2.18 1.82 2.00
N THR A 202 1.56 2.84 1.40
CA THR A 202 0.56 2.68 0.32
C THR A 202 1.10 1.90 -0.88
N HIS A 203 2.42 1.89 -1.14
CA HIS A 203 2.99 1.03 -2.17
C HIS A 203 2.87 -0.47 -1.81
N PHE A 204 3.37 -0.88 -0.64
CA PHE A 204 3.40 -2.29 -0.24
C PHE A 204 2.00 -2.86 0.10
N VAL A 205 1.05 -2.01 0.49
CA VAL A 205 -0.35 -2.38 0.73
C VAL A 205 -1.30 -2.07 -0.44
N SER A 206 -0.76 -1.81 -1.65
CA SER A 206 -1.61 -1.58 -2.83
C SER A 206 -1.98 -2.89 -3.52
N LYS A 207 -3.23 -3.01 -3.95
CA LYS A 207 -3.72 -3.99 -4.93
C LYS A 207 -2.73 -4.36 -6.01
N GLU A 208 -2.15 -3.36 -6.66
CA GLU A 208 -1.25 -3.57 -7.80
C GLU A 208 0.00 -4.36 -7.36
N TYR A 209 0.51 -4.08 -6.17
CA TYR A 209 1.64 -4.79 -5.56
C TYR A 209 1.23 -6.16 -5.00
N LEU A 210 0.16 -6.22 -4.19
CA LEU A 210 -0.33 -7.46 -3.57
C LEU A 210 -0.79 -8.49 -4.61
N SER A 211 -1.43 -8.04 -5.69
CA SER A 211 -1.80 -8.88 -6.84
C SER A 211 -0.58 -9.40 -7.61
N GLU A 212 0.49 -8.60 -7.74
CA GLU A 212 1.75 -9.06 -8.35
C GLU A 212 2.41 -10.11 -7.45
N ARG A 213 2.53 -9.85 -6.14
CA ARG A 213 3.04 -10.81 -5.14
C ARG A 213 2.24 -12.12 -5.10
N ALA A 214 0.92 -12.07 -5.17
CA ALA A 214 0.05 -13.25 -5.21
C ALA A 214 0.30 -14.15 -6.44
N LYS A 215 0.63 -13.55 -7.59
CA LYS A 215 0.99 -14.26 -8.83
C LYS A 215 2.42 -14.82 -8.75
N GLU A 216 3.37 -14.01 -8.25
CA GLU A 216 4.77 -14.44 -8.06
C GLU A 216 4.92 -15.63 -7.11
N LEU A 217 4.03 -15.73 -6.11
CA LEU A 217 3.98 -16.83 -5.14
C LEU A 217 3.09 -18.00 -5.60
N GLU A 218 2.50 -17.94 -6.80
CA GLU A 218 1.51 -18.91 -7.32
C GLU A 218 0.32 -19.17 -6.35
N LEU A 219 -0.04 -18.18 -5.52
CA LEU A 219 -1.14 -18.30 -4.55
C LEU A 219 -2.51 -18.09 -5.22
N ASP A 220 -2.56 -17.26 -6.25
CA ASP A 220 -3.83 -16.85 -6.90
C ASP A 220 -4.59 -18.01 -7.56
N ARG A 221 -3.92 -19.10 -7.91
CA ARG A 221 -4.53 -20.33 -8.45
C ARG A 221 -5.41 -21.10 -7.46
N PHE A 222 -5.27 -20.84 -6.16
CA PHE A 222 -6.03 -21.53 -5.10
C PHE A 222 -7.31 -20.79 -4.70
N ILE A 223 -7.56 -19.59 -5.24
CA ILE A 223 -8.75 -18.79 -4.92
C ILE A 223 -10.00 -19.47 -5.50
N LEU A 224 -11.01 -19.65 -4.65
CA LEU A 224 -12.30 -20.23 -5.00
C LEU A 224 -13.28 -19.13 -5.43
N TYR A 225 -13.52 -19.07 -6.73
CA TYR A 225 -14.42 -18.13 -7.42
C TYR A 225 -15.78 -18.77 -7.66
N GLY A 226 -16.86 -18.00 -7.49
CA GLY A 226 -18.19 -18.44 -7.97
C GLY A 226 -18.22 -18.58 -9.51
N SER A 227 -19.17 -19.36 -10.04
CA SER A 227 -19.24 -19.71 -11.47
C SER A 227 -19.30 -18.52 -12.45
N ASP A 228 -19.78 -17.35 -11.99
CA ASP A 228 -19.84 -16.10 -12.77
C ASP A 228 -18.69 -15.11 -12.44
N GLU A 229 -17.83 -15.40 -11.46
CA GLU A 229 -16.66 -14.58 -11.13
C GLU A 229 -15.45 -14.90 -12.03
N ASN A 230 -14.50 -13.97 -12.10
CA ASN A 230 -13.24 -14.11 -12.82
C ASN A 230 -12.09 -13.55 -11.96
N ALA A 231 -10.88 -14.07 -12.13
CA ALA A 231 -9.71 -13.62 -11.37
C ALA A 231 -9.30 -12.18 -11.71
N THR A 232 -9.43 -11.27 -10.74
CA THR A 232 -9.07 -9.84 -10.86
C THR A 232 -7.84 -9.51 -10.03
N ASP A 233 -7.35 -8.27 -10.09
CA ASP A 233 -6.30 -7.83 -9.16
C ASP A 233 -6.85 -7.61 -7.73
N SER A 234 -8.12 -7.20 -7.58
CA SER A 234 -8.78 -7.10 -6.26
C SER A 234 -8.84 -8.48 -5.62
N SER A 235 -9.40 -9.49 -6.30
CA SER A 235 -9.55 -10.83 -5.72
C SER A 235 -8.24 -11.53 -5.30
N ARG A 236 -7.07 -10.96 -5.65
CA ARG A 236 -5.75 -11.34 -5.17
C ARG A 236 -5.27 -10.49 -3.98
N GLU A 237 -5.55 -9.18 -3.98
CA GLU A 237 -5.47 -8.28 -2.81
C GLU A 237 -6.33 -8.84 -1.66
N ASP A 238 -7.63 -9.00 -1.89
CA ASP A 238 -8.63 -9.56 -0.98
C ASP A 238 -8.11 -10.87 -0.31
N MET A 239 -7.49 -11.77 -1.11
CA MET A 239 -6.95 -13.06 -0.64
C MET A 239 -5.64 -12.93 0.15
N MET A 240 -4.71 -12.06 -0.29
CA MET A 240 -3.44 -11.86 0.43
C MET A 240 -3.69 -11.29 1.82
N GLU A 241 -4.64 -10.36 1.93
CA GLU A 241 -5.10 -9.83 3.22
C GLU A 241 -5.83 -10.91 4.02
N ALA A 242 -6.78 -11.64 3.43
CA ALA A 242 -7.47 -12.72 4.12
C ALA A 242 -6.53 -13.84 4.62
N LEU A 243 -5.43 -14.12 3.92
CA LEU A 243 -4.41 -15.08 4.36
C LEU A 243 -3.62 -14.55 5.58
N ILE A 244 -3.30 -13.25 5.60
CA ILE A 244 -2.70 -12.60 6.77
C ILE A 244 -3.68 -12.60 7.96
N GLY A 245 -4.96 -12.33 7.71
CA GLY A 245 -6.03 -12.40 8.71
C GLY A 245 -6.28 -13.81 9.25
N ALA A 246 -6.18 -14.83 8.40
CA ALA A 246 -6.26 -16.23 8.80
C ALA A 246 -5.15 -16.60 9.80
N VAL A 247 -3.90 -16.21 9.52
CA VAL A 247 -2.79 -16.39 10.48
C VAL A 247 -3.00 -15.55 11.74
N ALA A 248 -3.57 -14.34 11.64
CA ALA A 248 -3.87 -13.50 12.81
C ALA A 248 -4.88 -14.14 13.77
N VAL A 249 -5.91 -14.81 13.24
CA VAL A 249 -6.88 -15.57 14.05
C VAL A 249 -6.25 -16.86 14.60
N ASP A 250 -5.67 -17.69 13.71
CA ASP A 250 -5.15 -19.02 14.07
C ASP A 250 -3.96 -18.97 15.04
N SER A 251 -3.09 -17.94 14.94
CA SER A 251 -1.96 -17.72 15.87
C SER A 251 -2.31 -16.88 17.11
N ASN A 252 -3.59 -16.57 17.33
CA ASN A 252 -4.08 -15.67 18.38
C ASN A 252 -3.29 -14.35 18.48
N TRP A 253 -3.23 -13.62 17.37
CA TRP A 253 -2.56 -12.32 17.21
C TRP A 253 -1.07 -12.29 17.61
N ASN A 254 -0.35 -13.40 17.42
CA ASN A 254 1.09 -13.47 17.69
C ASN A 254 1.90 -12.60 16.72
N TRP A 255 2.19 -11.36 17.13
CA TRP A 255 2.90 -10.37 16.30
C TRP A 255 4.24 -10.83 15.73
N ARG A 256 4.94 -11.78 16.37
CA ARG A 256 6.18 -12.33 15.78
C ARG A 256 5.87 -13.15 14.53
N VAL A 257 4.89 -14.06 14.63
CA VAL A 257 4.42 -14.86 13.49
C VAL A 257 3.90 -13.95 12.38
N LEU A 258 3.15 -12.90 12.74
CA LEU A 258 2.61 -11.95 11.76
C LEU A 258 3.70 -11.10 11.08
N GLU A 259 4.74 -10.67 11.80
CA GLU A 259 5.91 -10.03 11.20
C GLU A 259 6.64 -10.98 10.23
N ASP A 260 6.90 -12.22 10.64
CA ASP A 260 7.60 -13.24 9.82
C ASP A 260 6.79 -13.67 8.57
N VAL A 261 5.44 -13.76 8.67
CA VAL A 261 4.55 -14.11 7.55
C VAL A 261 4.35 -12.95 6.58
N VAL A 262 4.15 -11.72 7.08
CA VAL A 262 4.00 -10.54 6.22
C VAL A 262 5.28 -10.24 5.45
N ASP A 263 6.48 -10.42 6.04
CA ASP A 263 7.73 -10.24 5.29
C ASP A 263 7.86 -11.25 4.13
N ARG A 264 7.42 -12.50 4.31
CA ARG A 264 7.43 -13.53 3.24
C ARG A 264 6.42 -13.26 2.14
N LEU A 265 5.19 -12.91 2.51
CA LEU A 265 4.13 -12.59 1.55
C LEU A 265 4.44 -11.30 0.79
N VAL A 266 4.79 -10.23 1.49
CA VAL A 266 4.93 -8.88 0.92
C VAL A 266 6.34 -8.59 0.42
N ASN A 267 7.41 -9.12 1.05
CA ASN A 267 8.82 -8.89 0.67
C ASN A 267 9.18 -7.38 0.69
N ILE A 268 9.23 -6.79 1.89
CA ILE A 268 9.22 -5.32 2.09
C ILE A 268 10.60 -4.69 1.81
N GLN A 269 10.92 -4.48 0.53
CA GLN A 269 12.27 -4.06 0.09
C GLN A 269 12.56 -2.54 0.21
N LEU A 270 12.62 -2.04 1.44
CA LEU A 270 12.91 -0.64 1.78
C LEU A 270 14.42 -0.25 1.67
N ASN A 271 15.13 -0.77 0.67
CA ASN A 271 16.57 -0.51 0.48
C ASN A 271 16.88 0.79 -0.28
N SER A 272 16.00 1.19 -1.20
CA SER A 272 16.18 2.39 -2.05
C SER A 272 14.83 3.11 -2.26
N PRO A 273 14.19 3.65 -1.20
CA PRO A 273 12.83 4.20 -1.28
C PRO A 273 12.70 5.43 -2.17
N ASP A 274 13.81 6.07 -2.57
CA ASP A 274 13.84 7.26 -3.41
C ASP A 274 13.23 7.03 -4.83
N SER A 275 13.01 5.77 -5.23
CA SER A 275 12.20 5.43 -6.42
C SER A 275 10.69 5.53 -6.15
N LEU A 276 10.24 5.11 -4.97
CA LEU A 276 8.85 5.15 -4.49
C LEU A 276 8.42 6.58 -4.14
N LEU A 277 9.36 7.40 -3.62
CA LEU A 277 9.15 8.81 -3.29
C LEU A 277 9.16 9.75 -4.50
N LYS A 278 9.22 9.24 -5.73
CA LYS A 278 9.06 10.06 -6.94
C LYS A 278 7.64 10.59 -7.01
N THR A 279 7.47 11.81 -6.50
CA THR A 279 6.25 12.61 -6.64
C THR A 279 5.81 12.60 -8.11
N SER A 280 4.57 12.16 -8.35
CA SER A 280 4.00 12.06 -9.69
C SER A 280 4.04 13.41 -10.39
N TYR A 281 4.20 13.42 -11.72
CA TYR A 281 4.16 14.65 -12.49
C TYR A 281 2.81 15.35 -12.32
N TYR A 282 1.71 14.60 -12.16
CA TYR A 282 0.40 15.13 -11.79
C TYR A 282 0.40 15.89 -10.46
N GLU A 283 0.93 15.31 -9.37
CA GLU A 283 1.06 16.01 -8.09
C GLU A 283 1.99 17.23 -8.17
N GLN A 284 3.15 17.07 -8.80
CA GLN A 284 4.15 18.13 -8.94
C GLN A 284 3.56 19.32 -9.73
N PHE A 285 2.89 19.03 -10.83
CA PHE A 285 2.29 20.03 -11.71
C PHE A 285 1.10 20.74 -11.07
N ASN A 286 0.18 19.99 -10.46
CA ASN A 286 -0.97 20.58 -9.76
C ASN A 286 -0.51 21.46 -8.58
N SER A 287 0.49 20.98 -7.82
CA SER A 287 1.10 21.76 -6.73
C SER A 287 1.80 23.02 -7.21
N TRP A 288 2.40 23.00 -8.40
CA TRP A 288 3.02 24.18 -9.01
C TRP A 288 1.94 25.16 -9.52
N HIS A 289 0.94 24.68 -10.26
CA HIS A 289 -0.09 25.51 -10.87
C HIS A 289 -1.01 26.17 -9.80
N GLN A 290 -1.36 25.45 -8.74
CA GLN A 290 -2.12 25.99 -7.61
C GLN A 290 -1.34 27.06 -6.83
N ARG A 291 0.00 26.99 -6.78
CA ARG A 291 0.84 28.02 -6.16
C ARG A 291 0.96 29.28 -7.02
N HIS A 292 1.03 29.15 -8.35
CA HIS A 292 1.23 30.28 -9.27
C HIS A 292 -0.06 30.98 -9.70
N PHE A 293 -1.18 30.27 -9.77
CA PHE A 293 -2.43 30.79 -10.34
C PHE A 293 -3.65 30.63 -9.41
N HIS A 294 -3.44 30.12 -8.19
CA HIS A 294 -4.47 29.84 -7.17
C HIS A 294 -5.64 28.95 -7.65
N LYS A 295 -5.42 28.20 -8.73
CA LYS A 295 -6.38 27.28 -9.37
C LYS A 295 -5.65 26.03 -9.86
N MET A 296 -6.37 24.93 -10.06
CA MET A 296 -5.84 23.71 -10.68
C MET A 296 -5.84 23.80 -12.22
N PRO A 297 -5.05 22.96 -12.92
CA PRO A 297 -5.21 22.74 -14.36
C PRO A 297 -6.57 22.11 -14.69
N GLU A 298 -7.10 22.39 -15.87
CA GLU A 298 -8.36 21.86 -16.39
C GLU A 298 -8.09 20.55 -17.15
N TYR A 299 -8.42 19.39 -16.56
CA TYR A 299 -8.21 18.06 -17.17
C TYR A 299 -9.50 17.49 -17.76
N GLU A 300 -9.50 17.22 -19.07
CA GLU A 300 -10.57 16.51 -19.78
C GLU A 300 -10.11 15.09 -20.14
N ILE A 301 -10.86 14.05 -19.78
CA ILE A 301 -10.55 12.64 -20.14
C ILE A 301 -11.58 12.11 -21.12
N PHE A 302 -11.08 11.57 -22.24
CA PHE A 302 -11.85 10.91 -23.28
C PHE A 302 -11.60 9.40 -23.22
N ARG A 303 -12.67 8.60 -23.39
CA ARG A 303 -12.66 7.14 -23.41
C ARG A 303 -13.01 6.67 -24.81
N ARG A 304 -12.16 5.84 -25.41
CA ARG A 304 -12.32 5.25 -26.75
C ARG A 304 -12.23 3.74 -26.63
N ARG A 305 -13.21 3.00 -27.16
CA ARG A 305 -13.13 1.54 -27.25
C ARG A 305 -12.37 1.14 -28.51
N LEU A 306 -11.47 0.18 -28.41
CA LEU A 306 -10.64 -0.34 -29.49
C LEU A 306 -11.34 -1.50 -30.21
N GLN A 307 -10.85 -1.86 -31.41
CA GLN A 307 -11.47 -2.92 -32.24
C GLN A 307 -11.33 -4.33 -31.65
N ASN A 308 -10.32 -4.57 -30.82
CA ASN A 308 -10.13 -5.77 -30.02
C ASN A 308 -11.00 -5.80 -28.74
N GLY A 309 -11.83 -4.78 -28.49
CA GLY A 309 -12.73 -4.68 -27.35
C GLY A 309 -12.17 -3.96 -26.12
N GLU A 310 -10.84 -3.76 -26.07
CA GLU A 310 -10.10 -3.03 -25.03
C GLU A 310 -10.46 -1.54 -24.98
N GLU A 311 -9.99 -0.85 -23.94
CA GLU A 311 -10.28 0.57 -23.71
C GLU A 311 -9.02 1.44 -23.68
N SER A 312 -9.14 2.60 -24.32
CA SER A 312 -8.08 3.56 -24.59
C SER A 312 -8.51 4.91 -24.04
N PHE A 313 -7.72 5.49 -23.15
CA PHE A 313 -7.99 6.75 -22.47
C PHE A 313 -7.01 7.82 -22.92
N SER A 314 -7.55 8.98 -23.28
CA SER A 314 -6.77 10.16 -23.70
C SER A 314 -7.11 11.32 -22.78
N CYS A 315 -6.12 12.13 -22.39
CA CYS A 315 -6.31 13.27 -21.51
C CYS A 315 -5.83 14.55 -22.19
N SER A 316 -6.75 15.51 -22.36
CA SER A 316 -6.39 16.91 -22.56
C SER A 316 -6.14 17.55 -21.20
N VAL A 317 -5.11 18.38 -21.10
CA VAL A 317 -4.91 19.31 -19.99
C VAL A 317 -4.75 20.71 -20.54
N ARG A 318 -5.56 21.64 -20.02
CA ARG A 318 -5.41 23.08 -20.24
C ARG A 318 -4.90 23.73 -18.96
N TYR A 319 -3.94 24.62 -19.10
CA TYR A 319 -3.18 25.17 -18.00
C TYR A 319 -2.60 26.53 -18.34
N PHE A 320 -2.08 27.22 -17.34
CA PHE A 320 -1.48 28.53 -17.47
C PHE A 320 0.02 28.49 -17.22
N VAL A 321 0.75 29.38 -17.88
CA VAL A 321 2.18 29.63 -17.67
C VAL A 321 2.42 31.12 -17.40
N PRO A 322 3.51 31.50 -16.69
CA PRO A 322 3.79 32.91 -16.40
C PRO A 322 3.95 33.77 -17.66
N GLU A 323 3.72 35.08 -17.50
CA GLU A 323 4.17 36.08 -18.47
C GLU A 323 5.68 35.94 -18.68
N ASN A 324 6.12 35.86 -19.93
CA ASN A 324 7.47 35.48 -20.29
C ASN A 324 7.96 36.24 -21.53
N ASP A 325 9.27 36.26 -21.73
CA ASP A 325 9.97 36.95 -22.83
C ASP A 325 10.31 36.01 -24.01
N LYS A 326 9.59 34.90 -24.14
CA LYS A 326 9.89 33.77 -25.04
C LYS A 326 8.82 33.53 -26.12
N ASP A 327 7.93 34.50 -26.32
CA ASP A 327 6.77 34.44 -27.23
C ASP A 327 5.78 33.28 -26.94
N ILE A 328 5.75 32.77 -25.70
CA ILE A 328 4.87 31.68 -25.29
C ILE A 328 3.58 32.25 -24.69
N TYR A 329 2.44 31.93 -25.30
CA TYR A 329 1.11 32.30 -24.78
C TYR A 329 0.88 31.78 -23.35
N THR A 330 0.25 32.59 -22.51
CA THR A 330 0.01 32.26 -21.09
C THR A 330 -1.09 31.21 -20.85
N ASP A 331 -1.91 30.90 -21.86
CA ASP A 331 -2.88 29.80 -21.90
C ASP A 331 -2.32 28.68 -22.80
N GLN A 332 -2.26 27.46 -22.28
CA GLN A 332 -1.61 26.30 -22.91
C GLN A 332 -2.53 25.08 -22.86
N ARG A 333 -2.53 24.27 -23.92
CA ARG A 333 -3.26 22.99 -24.01
C ARG A 333 -2.33 21.90 -24.53
N ILE A 334 -2.31 20.77 -23.83
CA ILE A 334 -1.55 19.57 -24.19
C ILE A 334 -2.48 18.36 -24.17
N GLU A 335 -2.32 17.45 -25.12
CA GLU A 335 -3.13 16.23 -25.22
C GLU A 335 -2.22 14.99 -25.19
N ALA A 336 -2.43 14.15 -24.18
CA ALA A 336 -1.82 12.82 -24.08
C ALA A 336 -2.82 11.79 -24.61
N LEU A 337 -2.44 11.07 -25.67
CA LEU A 337 -3.33 10.14 -26.36
C LEU A 337 -3.02 8.69 -26.03
N ASP A 338 -4.08 7.88 -25.90
CA ASP A 338 -4.08 6.42 -26.05
C ASP A 338 -3.32 5.63 -24.96
N PHE A 339 -3.75 5.82 -23.70
CA PHE A 339 -3.26 5.13 -22.49
C PHE A 339 -4.25 4.06 -21.98
N PRO A 340 -3.79 3.00 -21.27
CA PRO A 340 -4.65 1.91 -20.81
C PRO A 340 -5.63 2.29 -19.69
N ASN A 341 -5.37 3.38 -18.96
CA ASN A 341 -6.27 3.83 -17.89
C ASN A 341 -6.25 5.37 -17.70
N ARG A 342 -7.25 5.86 -16.97
CA ARG A 342 -7.48 7.30 -16.70
C ARG A 342 -6.32 7.97 -15.96
N THR A 343 -5.62 7.24 -15.10
CA THR A 343 -4.52 7.76 -14.28
C THR A 343 -3.26 7.95 -15.12
N ALA A 344 -2.88 6.95 -15.91
CA ALA A 344 -1.76 7.03 -16.85
C ALA A 344 -1.95 8.15 -17.89
N ALA A 345 -3.18 8.36 -18.38
CA ALA A 345 -3.50 9.46 -19.29
C ALA A 345 -3.26 10.85 -18.65
N ARG A 346 -3.73 11.06 -17.40
CA ARG A 346 -3.48 12.31 -16.63
C ARG A 346 -1.99 12.51 -16.35
N GLU A 347 -1.32 11.47 -15.87
CA GLU A 347 0.09 11.51 -15.50
C GLU A 347 0.96 11.86 -16.71
N ARG A 348 0.66 11.29 -17.88
CA ARG A 348 1.33 11.69 -19.12
C ARG A 348 1.06 13.14 -19.50
N ALA A 349 -0.20 13.59 -19.42
CA ALA A 349 -0.55 14.97 -19.75
C ALA A 349 0.19 15.98 -18.84
N ALA A 350 0.25 15.70 -17.54
CA ALA A 350 1.01 16.48 -16.58
C ALA A 350 2.53 16.41 -16.81
N MET A 351 3.09 15.22 -17.10
CA MET A 351 4.50 15.04 -17.45
C MET A 351 4.89 15.84 -18.69
N MET A 352 4.02 15.89 -19.69
CA MET A 352 4.20 16.71 -20.90
C MET A 352 4.09 18.20 -20.61
N ALA A 353 3.20 18.64 -19.71
CA ALA A 353 3.11 20.03 -19.28
C ALA A 353 4.33 20.49 -18.46
N VAL A 354 4.76 19.70 -17.47
CA VAL A 354 6.01 19.96 -16.72
C VAL A 354 7.20 20.00 -17.67
N GLY A 355 7.30 19.03 -18.60
CA GLY A 355 8.33 19.00 -19.63
C GLY A 355 8.34 20.25 -20.50
N PHE A 356 7.17 20.76 -20.93
CA PHE A 356 7.06 22.00 -21.68
C PHE A 356 7.51 23.22 -20.87
N ILE A 357 7.07 23.35 -19.62
CA ILE A 357 7.43 24.48 -18.74
C ILE A 357 8.93 24.46 -18.43
N GLN A 358 9.54 23.28 -18.23
CA GLN A 358 10.98 23.10 -18.00
C GLN A 358 11.82 23.34 -19.27
N GLN A 359 11.45 22.78 -20.42
CA GLN A 359 12.18 22.96 -21.70
C GLN A 359 12.21 24.42 -22.13
N ASN A 360 11.11 25.15 -21.89
CA ASN A 360 11.04 26.59 -22.16
C ASN A 360 11.67 27.44 -21.04
N GLY A 361 12.22 26.84 -19.98
CA GLY A 361 12.84 27.58 -18.87
C GLY A 361 11.87 28.56 -18.21
N LEU A 362 10.64 28.10 -17.94
CA LEU A 362 9.58 28.79 -17.20
C LEU A 362 9.39 28.20 -15.79
N TRP A 363 10.16 27.15 -15.44
CA TRP A 363 10.17 26.49 -14.14
C TRP A 363 11.40 26.94 -13.34
N VAL A 364 11.27 27.99 -12.53
CA VAL A 364 12.38 28.50 -11.69
C VAL A 364 12.11 28.16 -10.22
N ASP A 365 12.72 27.08 -9.71
CA ASP A 365 12.57 26.72 -8.29
C ASP A 365 13.55 27.52 -7.42
N LEU A 366 13.04 28.60 -6.81
CA LEU A 366 13.81 29.48 -5.93
C LEU A 366 13.62 29.19 -4.44
N LYS A 367 12.93 28.10 -4.05
CA LYS A 367 12.65 27.81 -2.63
C LYS A 367 13.91 27.81 -1.75
N ASN A 368 14.98 27.21 -2.27
CA ASN A 368 16.26 27.08 -1.56
C ASN A 368 17.24 28.21 -1.88
N ALA A 369 16.82 29.24 -2.62
CA ALA A 369 17.65 30.40 -2.96
C ALA A 369 17.70 31.44 -1.82
N ASN A 370 16.71 31.43 -0.92
CA ASN A 370 16.56 32.32 0.25
C ASN A 370 16.77 33.81 -0.09
N LEU A 371 16.07 34.26 -1.14
CA LEU A 371 16.31 35.52 -1.85
C LEU A 371 15.40 36.65 -1.36
N GLU A 372 15.98 37.67 -0.73
CA GLU A 372 15.33 38.97 -0.45
C GLU A 372 15.78 40.01 -1.50
N PRO A 373 14.98 40.38 -2.52
CA PRO A 373 15.42 41.32 -3.55
C PRO A 373 15.70 42.70 -2.96
N LYS A 374 16.89 43.24 -3.22
CA LYS A 374 17.32 44.57 -2.76
C LYS A 374 17.85 45.38 -3.93
N LEU A 375 17.23 46.54 -4.21
CA LEU A 375 17.52 47.34 -5.41
C LEU A 375 19.02 47.66 -5.57
N GLU A 376 19.71 47.96 -4.47
CA GLU A 376 21.14 48.28 -4.52
C GLU A 376 22.03 47.06 -4.83
N ASP A 377 21.62 45.84 -4.47
CA ASP A 377 22.37 44.60 -4.68
C ASP A 377 21.85 43.75 -5.85
N ALA A 378 20.77 44.18 -6.52
CA ALA A 378 20.04 43.37 -7.49
C ALA A 378 20.90 42.77 -8.62
N ILE A 379 21.95 43.47 -9.07
CA ILE A 379 22.89 42.94 -10.07
C ILE A 379 23.70 41.77 -9.50
N ASN A 380 24.16 41.88 -8.25
CA ASN A 380 24.94 40.86 -7.56
C ASN A 380 24.04 39.65 -7.24
N GLN A 381 22.83 39.88 -6.74
CA GLN A 381 21.86 38.83 -6.43
C GLN A 381 21.48 38.02 -7.68
N LEU A 382 21.28 38.67 -8.82
CA LEU A 382 21.00 37.98 -10.09
C LEU A 382 22.23 37.21 -10.61
N GLN A 383 23.45 37.69 -10.35
CA GLN A 383 24.69 36.95 -10.63
C GLN A 383 24.88 35.75 -9.69
N GLU A 384 24.49 35.85 -8.41
CA GLU A 384 24.51 34.72 -7.47
C GLU A 384 23.53 33.62 -7.90
N LEU A 385 22.31 33.97 -8.33
CA LEU A 385 21.36 32.99 -8.87
C LEU A 385 21.95 32.25 -10.07
N LYS A 386 22.63 32.96 -10.98
CA LYS A 386 23.36 32.34 -12.11
C LYS A 386 24.51 31.44 -11.64
N GLN A 387 25.32 31.88 -10.67
CA GLN A 387 26.44 31.10 -10.13
C GLN A 387 25.95 29.82 -9.43
N LYS A 388 24.83 29.90 -8.71
CA LYS A 388 24.13 28.79 -8.05
C LYS A 388 23.29 27.94 -9.04
N LYS A 389 23.28 28.29 -10.33
CA LYS A 389 22.55 27.63 -11.44
C LYS A 389 21.01 27.64 -11.31
N TYR A 390 20.44 28.61 -10.61
CA TYR A 390 18.99 28.82 -10.58
C TYR A 390 18.46 29.50 -11.85
N VAL A 391 19.29 30.28 -12.56
CA VAL A 391 18.92 31.02 -13.77
C VAL A 391 20.06 31.08 -14.80
N ASP A 392 19.71 31.36 -16.06
CA ASP A 392 20.64 31.63 -17.15
C ASP A 392 21.45 32.92 -16.97
N GLU A 393 22.43 33.17 -17.84
CA GLU A 393 23.21 34.40 -17.84
C GLU A 393 22.33 35.64 -18.14
N PRO A 394 22.24 36.64 -17.23
CA PRO A 394 21.41 37.82 -17.43
C PRO A 394 21.99 38.71 -18.54
N LYS A 395 21.22 38.88 -19.60
CA LYS A 395 21.56 39.73 -20.76
C LYS A 395 21.04 41.14 -20.52
N TYR A 396 21.83 42.15 -20.89
CA TYR A 396 21.48 43.56 -20.70
C TYR A 396 21.66 44.35 -22.00
N THR A 397 20.59 45.02 -22.44
CA THR A 397 20.61 46.06 -23.48
C THR A 397 20.66 47.45 -22.83
N PHE A 398 21.09 48.45 -23.58
CA PHE A 398 21.20 49.83 -23.10
C PHE A 398 20.93 50.82 -24.22
N GLU A 399 20.07 51.80 -23.95
CA GLU A 399 19.85 52.95 -24.82
C GLU A 399 20.09 54.25 -24.06
N GLU A 400 20.64 55.26 -24.74
CA GLU A 400 20.93 56.57 -24.18
C GLU A 400 20.03 57.61 -24.85
N SER A 401 19.32 58.38 -24.05
CA SER A 401 18.31 59.36 -24.49
C SER A 401 18.57 60.73 -23.88
N SER A 402 17.89 61.75 -24.38
CA SER A 402 17.90 63.09 -23.77
C SER A 402 17.32 63.15 -22.35
N GLU A 403 16.66 62.07 -21.87
CA GLU A 403 16.13 61.98 -20.50
C GLU A 403 16.95 61.04 -19.58
N GLY A 404 18.05 60.47 -20.09
CA GLY A 404 18.93 59.56 -19.34
C GLY A 404 19.08 58.18 -19.99
N TRP A 405 19.47 57.21 -19.17
CA TRP A 405 19.74 55.83 -19.60
C TRP A 405 18.52 54.93 -19.39
N GLU A 406 18.20 54.17 -20.43
CA GLU A 406 17.30 53.03 -20.37
C GLU A 406 18.10 51.72 -20.47
N CYS A 407 17.64 50.70 -19.77
CA CYS A 407 18.26 49.39 -19.72
C CYS A 407 17.18 48.32 -19.60
N ASP A 408 17.22 47.31 -20.45
CA ASP A 408 16.44 46.08 -20.26
C ASP A 408 17.36 44.96 -19.79
N CYS A 409 16.77 44.01 -19.08
CA CYS A 409 17.40 42.80 -18.58
C CYS A 409 16.50 41.60 -18.90
N THR A 410 17.07 40.56 -19.50
CA THR A 410 16.39 39.27 -19.70
C THR A 410 17.18 38.15 -19.04
N CYS A 411 16.50 37.37 -18.19
CA CYS A 411 17.11 36.29 -17.41
C CYS A 411 16.04 35.30 -16.93
N GLY A 412 16.31 33.99 -17.01
CA GLY A 412 15.42 32.96 -16.46
C GLY A 412 13.99 32.94 -17.05
N GLY A 413 13.77 33.49 -18.24
CA GLY A 413 12.44 33.58 -18.86
C GLY A 413 11.58 34.77 -18.45
N VAL A 414 12.14 35.74 -17.70
CA VAL A 414 11.47 37.00 -17.41
C VAL A 414 12.28 38.20 -17.89
N PHE A 415 11.55 39.17 -18.43
CA PHE A 415 12.03 40.51 -18.79
C PHE A 415 11.85 41.49 -17.63
N GLY A 416 12.76 42.45 -17.49
CA GLY A 416 12.56 43.63 -16.66
C GLY A 416 13.35 44.83 -17.18
N CYS A 417 12.79 46.03 -17.08
CA CYS A 417 13.36 47.27 -17.61
C CYS A 417 13.58 48.32 -16.52
N GLY A 418 14.45 49.29 -16.78
CA GLY A 418 14.85 50.29 -15.80
C GLY A 418 15.36 51.58 -16.43
N ARG A 419 14.82 52.72 -15.97
CA ARG A 419 15.19 54.07 -16.42
C ARG A 419 15.83 54.87 -15.28
N ALA A 420 16.95 55.54 -15.55
CA ALA A 420 17.61 56.41 -14.57
C ALA A 420 18.59 57.40 -15.23
N ALA A 421 18.95 58.46 -14.50
CA ALA A 421 19.96 59.42 -14.93
C ALA A 421 21.38 58.84 -15.15
N ASN A 422 21.67 57.61 -14.72
CA ASN A 422 22.92 56.93 -15.05
C ASN A 422 22.75 55.42 -15.33
N LYS A 423 23.64 54.91 -16.18
CA LYS A 423 23.65 53.53 -16.69
C LYS A 423 23.64 52.45 -15.59
N THR A 424 24.32 52.70 -14.46
CA THR A 424 24.39 51.75 -13.34
C THR A 424 23.07 51.66 -12.59
N LYS A 425 22.41 52.79 -12.31
CA LYS A 425 21.06 52.82 -11.72
C LYS A 425 20.01 52.18 -12.64
N ALA A 426 20.07 52.47 -13.95
CA ALA A 426 19.19 51.85 -14.94
C ALA A 426 19.33 50.31 -14.90
N LYS A 427 20.58 49.81 -14.92
CA LYS A 427 20.89 48.38 -14.78
C LYS A 427 20.39 47.78 -13.47
N LYS A 428 20.53 48.48 -12.34
CA LYS A 428 20.01 48.02 -11.03
C LYS A 428 18.49 47.89 -11.03
N LYS A 429 17.76 48.89 -11.57
CA LYS A 429 16.29 48.84 -11.69
C LYS A 429 15.82 47.67 -12.55
N ALA A 430 16.44 47.48 -13.73
CA ALA A 430 16.14 46.35 -14.61
C ALA A 430 16.38 44.98 -13.94
N ALA A 431 17.53 44.81 -13.28
CA ALA A 431 17.86 43.60 -12.54
C ALA A 431 16.91 43.35 -11.35
N PHE A 432 16.49 44.41 -10.64
CA PHE A 432 15.54 44.31 -9.52
C PHE A 432 14.15 43.89 -10.01
N MET A 433 13.66 44.46 -11.11
CA MET A 433 12.41 44.06 -11.74
C MET A 433 12.44 42.59 -12.18
N VAL A 434 13.57 42.12 -12.72
CA VAL A 434 13.81 40.70 -13.02
C VAL A 434 13.77 39.84 -11.76
N LEU A 435 14.44 40.20 -10.66
CA LEU A 435 14.42 39.40 -9.41
C LEU A 435 13.01 39.29 -8.80
N VAL A 436 12.24 40.37 -8.78
CA VAL A 436 10.85 40.34 -8.29
C VAL A 436 9.97 39.48 -9.19
N ARG A 437 10.13 39.58 -10.52
CA ARG A 437 9.43 38.72 -11.50
C ARG A 437 9.84 37.25 -11.38
N LEU A 438 11.12 36.95 -11.11
CA LEU A 438 11.62 35.60 -10.86
C LEU A 438 10.97 34.98 -9.60
N LEU A 439 10.86 35.74 -8.50
CA LEU A 439 10.13 35.28 -7.31
C LEU A 439 8.63 35.10 -7.57
N LYS A 440 8.02 35.96 -8.40
CA LYS A 440 6.62 35.80 -8.83
C LYS A 440 6.43 34.53 -9.67
N SER A 441 7.37 34.20 -10.56
CA SER A 441 7.42 32.91 -11.29
C SER A 441 7.89 31.71 -10.46
N ALA A 442 8.14 31.89 -9.16
CA ALA A 442 8.42 30.82 -8.20
C ALA A 442 7.35 30.69 -7.10
N GLY A 443 6.34 31.57 -7.07
CA GLY A 443 5.30 31.61 -6.04
C GLY A 443 5.79 32.13 -4.69
N LEU A 444 6.82 32.98 -4.68
CA LEU A 444 7.53 33.47 -3.49
C LEU A 444 7.53 35.01 -3.35
N CYS A 445 6.81 35.73 -4.21
CA CYS A 445 6.70 37.20 -4.13
C CYS A 445 5.57 37.63 -3.19
N SER A 446 5.82 38.59 -2.29
CA SER A 446 4.77 39.28 -1.54
C SER A 446 4.17 40.43 -2.36
N GLU A 447 2.94 40.84 -2.02
CA GLU A 447 2.30 42.02 -2.62
C GLU A 447 3.11 43.31 -2.39
N GLU A 448 3.77 43.42 -1.23
CA GLU A 448 4.66 44.54 -0.88
C GLU A 448 5.86 44.65 -1.83
N LEU A 449 6.47 43.51 -2.21
CA LEU A 449 7.59 43.47 -3.17
C LEU A 449 7.13 43.86 -4.58
N GLU A 450 5.94 43.42 -5.01
CA GLU A 450 5.38 43.82 -6.30
C GLU A 450 5.01 45.32 -6.32
N HIS A 451 4.39 45.85 -5.27
CA HIS A 451 4.14 47.29 -5.15
C HIS A 451 5.45 48.11 -5.16
N THR A 452 6.49 47.63 -4.46
CA THR A 452 7.82 48.24 -4.46
C THR A 452 8.45 48.25 -5.86
N MET A 453 8.33 47.16 -6.63
CA MET A 453 8.79 47.09 -8.02
C MET A 453 8.13 48.17 -8.89
N TRP A 454 6.83 48.39 -8.78
CA TRP A 454 6.12 49.42 -9.54
C TRP A 454 6.52 50.85 -9.13
N GLN A 455 6.77 51.11 -7.84
CA GLN A 455 7.33 52.39 -7.38
C GLN A 455 8.75 52.65 -7.93
N VAL A 456 9.61 51.63 -7.92
CA VAL A 456 10.98 51.70 -8.45
C VAL A 456 11.00 51.94 -9.96
N TYR A 457 10.06 51.36 -10.71
CA TYR A 457 9.88 51.60 -12.14
C TYR A 457 9.35 53.02 -12.44
N GLY A 458 8.41 53.53 -11.65
CA GLY A 458 7.83 54.87 -11.82
C GLY A 458 8.77 56.03 -11.43
N SER A 459 9.76 55.79 -10.57
CA SER A 459 10.74 56.82 -10.16
C SER A 459 11.83 57.05 -11.21
N LYS A 460 12.09 58.32 -11.55
CA LYS A 460 13.21 58.72 -12.43
C LYS A 460 14.56 58.88 -11.72
N GLU A 461 14.57 58.94 -10.39
CA GLU A 461 15.78 59.21 -9.58
C GLU A 461 16.72 58.01 -9.44
#